data_AF-A0A954KNH7-F1
#
_entry.id   AF-A0A954KNH7-F1
#
_cell.length_a   1.000
_cell.length_b   1.000
_cell.length_c   1.000
_cell.angle_alpha   90.00
_cell.angle_beta   90.00
_cell.angle_gamma   90.00
#
_symmetry.space_group_name_H-M   'P 1'
#
loop_
_entity.id
_entity.type
_entity.pdbx_description
1 polymer ?
#
loop_
_entity_poly.entity_id
_entity_poly.type
_entity_poly.pdbx_seq_one_letter_code
_entity_poly.pdbx_strand_id
1 'polypeptide(L)'
;MTKRVRHHPNLIFAVGTQVVTLKDVFGQNGRTLHPRGAVGVVVKSPSDLEHSYRVRFPDGVEEALKSGDLTTLAKFKEGDIGESGVILRRHDLFENVIFQCVIGSQAYGLADSESDVDRRGCYLPPAELHWSLYGVPEQLECHETQESYW
;
A
#
# COMPACT_ATOMS: atom_id res chain seq x y z
N MET A 1 -7.90 -5.76 -16.37
CA MET A 1 -6.53 -6.12 -16.79
C MET A 1 -5.58 -4.98 -16.47
N THR A 2 -4.92 -5.02 -15.33
CA THR A 2 -3.87 -4.06 -14.96
C THR A 2 -2.66 -4.31 -15.85
N LYS A 3 -2.41 -3.37 -16.77
CA LYS A 3 -1.25 -3.39 -17.66
C LYS A 3 0.00 -3.30 -16.78
N ARG A 4 0.69 -4.43 -16.56
CA ARG A 4 1.97 -4.46 -15.84
C ARG A 4 2.88 -3.40 -16.44
N VAL A 5 3.26 -2.42 -15.63
CA VAL A 5 4.19 -1.37 -16.04
C VAL A 5 5.52 -2.06 -16.33
N ARG A 6 6.07 -1.89 -17.54
CA ARG A 6 7.37 -2.46 -17.87
C ARG A 6 8.44 -1.67 -17.14
N HIS A 7 9.14 -2.32 -16.20
CA HIS A 7 10.29 -1.73 -15.53
C HIS A 7 11.56 -2.09 -16.30
N HIS A 8 12.31 -1.07 -16.72
CA HIS A 8 13.68 -1.23 -17.17
C HIS A 8 14.58 -0.45 -16.20
N PRO A 9 15.69 -1.00 -15.69
CA PRO A 9 16.55 -0.34 -14.70
C PRO A 9 17.14 1.00 -15.20
N ASN A 10 17.19 1.18 -16.52
CA ASN A 10 17.71 2.37 -17.20
C ASN A 10 16.60 3.25 -17.80
N LEU A 11 15.35 3.11 -17.35
CA LEU A 11 14.25 3.90 -17.90
C LEU A 11 14.34 5.35 -17.42
N ILE A 12 14.48 6.29 -18.34
CA ILE A 12 14.35 7.73 -18.04
C ILE A 12 12.86 8.04 -17.84
N PHE A 13 12.51 8.60 -16.69
CA PHE A 13 11.12 8.98 -16.40
C PHE A 13 10.69 10.14 -17.29
N ALA A 14 9.56 10.00 -17.98
CA ALA A 14 9.03 11.06 -18.84
C ALA A 14 8.45 12.23 -18.03
N VAL A 15 8.38 13.41 -18.66
CA VAL A 15 7.64 14.56 -18.11
C VAL A 15 6.20 14.16 -17.80
N GLY A 16 5.69 14.60 -16.65
CA GLY A 16 4.38 14.22 -16.11
C GLY A 16 4.40 12.99 -15.21
N THR A 17 5.51 12.26 -15.12
CA THR A 17 5.61 11.09 -14.23
C THR A 17 5.58 11.54 -12.77
N GLN A 18 4.69 10.94 -11.97
CA GLN A 18 4.69 11.11 -10.53
C GLN A 18 5.81 10.29 -9.90
N VAL A 19 6.63 10.95 -9.10
CA VAL A 19 7.80 10.38 -8.44
C VAL A 19 7.79 10.68 -6.94
N VAL A 20 8.49 9.83 -6.19
CA VAL A 20 8.69 9.95 -4.75
C VAL A 20 10.17 10.18 -4.49
N THR A 21 10.49 11.13 -3.62
CA THR A 21 11.87 11.40 -3.19
C THR A 21 12.36 10.31 -2.24
N LEU A 22 13.57 9.80 -2.48
CA LEU A 22 14.21 8.80 -1.61
C LEU A 22 15.14 9.43 -0.56
N LYS A 23 15.25 10.76 -0.57
CA LYS A 23 16.02 11.56 0.38
C LYS A 23 15.28 12.84 0.75
N ASP A 24 15.71 13.48 1.83
CA ASP A 24 15.29 14.83 2.18
C ASP A 24 15.81 15.83 1.13
N VAL A 25 14.94 16.77 0.79
CA VAL A 25 15.23 17.89 -0.11
C VAL A 25 15.36 19.14 0.75
N PHE A 26 16.57 19.69 0.78
CA PHE A 26 16.89 20.85 1.59
C PHE A 26 16.83 22.13 0.76
N GLY A 27 16.30 23.19 1.34
CA GLY A 27 16.34 24.53 0.78
C GLY A 27 17.67 25.23 1.08
N GLN A 28 17.81 26.46 0.57
CA GLN A 28 19.05 27.25 0.65
C GLN A 28 19.57 27.48 2.10
N ASN A 29 18.68 27.40 3.10
CA ASN A 29 19.02 27.64 4.51
C ASN A 29 19.28 26.34 5.29
N GLY A 30 19.43 25.20 4.61
CA GLY A 30 19.58 23.88 5.24
C GLY A 30 18.30 23.36 5.91
N ARG A 31 17.18 24.08 5.80
CA ARG A 31 15.87 23.60 6.23
C ARG A 31 15.34 22.58 5.22
N THR A 32 14.79 21.48 5.71
CA THR A 32 14.07 20.51 4.89
C THR A 32 12.86 21.19 4.26
N LEU A 33 12.85 21.31 2.94
CA LEU A 33 11.69 21.76 2.16
C LEU A 33 10.73 20.60 1.95
N HIS A 34 11.26 19.43 1.58
CA HIS A 34 10.47 18.22 1.41
C HIS A 34 11.17 17.04 2.06
N PRO A 35 10.51 16.31 2.97
CA PRO A 35 11.10 15.11 3.54
C PRO A 35 11.23 14.01 2.49
N ARG A 36 12.06 13.01 2.77
CA ARG A 36 12.03 11.72 2.09
C ARG A 36 10.59 11.18 2.09
N GLY A 37 10.15 10.65 0.95
CA GLY A 37 8.79 10.18 0.75
C GLY A 37 7.85 11.24 0.15
N ALA A 38 8.31 12.48 -0.03
CA ALA A 38 7.52 13.51 -0.68
C ALA A 38 7.25 13.19 -2.14
N VAL A 39 6.03 13.48 -2.60
CA VAL A 39 5.58 13.25 -3.97
C VAL A 39 5.78 14.52 -4.79
N GLY A 40 6.32 14.36 -5.99
CA GLY A 40 6.45 15.41 -6.99
C GLY A 40 6.16 14.91 -8.40
N VAL A 41 6.15 15.83 -9.36
CA VAL A 41 5.94 15.53 -10.79
C VAL A 41 7.18 15.94 -11.57
N VAL A 42 7.67 15.05 -12.43
CA VAL A 42 8.76 15.37 -13.35
C VAL A 42 8.29 16.45 -14.34
N VAL A 43 8.91 17.63 -14.31
CA VAL A 43 8.64 18.71 -15.28
C VAL A 43 9.70 18.77 -16.37
N LYS A 44 10.90 18.20 -16.12
CA LYS A 44 11.93 18.01 -17.15
C LYS A 44 12.69 16.70 -16.91
N SER A 45 12.77 15.88 -17.95
CA SER A 45 13.58 14.66 -17.97
C SER A 45 14.99 14.96 -18.49
N PRO A 46 16.04 14.32 -17.95
CA PRO A 46 17.36 14.36 -18.54
C PRO A 46 17.40 13.56 -19.86
N SER A 47 18.40 13.82 -20.70
CA SER A 47 18.66 13.06 -21.94
C SER A 47 19.41 11.74 -21.68
N ASP A 48 19.97 11.59 -20.49
CA ASP A 48 20.77 10.45 -20.03
C ASP A 48 20.54 10.21 -18.53
N LEU A 49 21.21 9.21 -17.96
CA LEU A 49 21.08 8.85 -16.54
C LEU A 49 22.02 9.64 -15.60
N GLU A 50 22.99 10.36 -16.16
CA GLU A 50 23.98 11.13 -15.39
C GLU A 50 23.42 12.49 -14.96
N HIS A 51 22.49 13.04 -15.74
CA HIS A 51 21.85 14.32 -15.46
C HIS A 51 20.62 14.21 -14.55
N SER A 52 20.32 15.32 -13.88
CA SER A 52 19.21 15.39 -12.93
C SER A 52 17.87 15.64 -13.63
N TYR A 53 16.82 15.06 -13.07
CA TYR A 53 15.44 15.43 -13.33
C TYR A 53 15.14 16.79 -12.71
N ARG A 54 14.23 17.54 -13.33
CA ARG A 54 13.56 18.66 -12.66
C ARG A 54 12.21 18.18 -12.16
N VAL A 55 11.99 18.25 -10.85
CA VAL A 55 10.77 17.78 -10.18
C VAL A 55 10.08 18.97 -9.53
N ARG A 56 8.79 19.13 -9.79
CA ARG A 56 7.92 20.12 -9.15
C ARG A 56 7.11 19.48 -8.04
N PHE A 57 7.13 20.10 -6.87
CA PHE A 57 6.35 19.69 -5.70
C PHE A 57 5.00 20.42 -5.64
N PRO A 58 4.03 19.95 -4.81
CA PRO A 58 2.69 20.54 -4.74
C PRO A 58 2.65 22.01 -4.31
N ASP A 59 3.65 22.47 -3.58
CA ASP A 59 3.83 23.87 -3.17
C ASP A 59 4.43 24.76 -4.27
N GLY A 60 4.74 24.18 -5.43
CA GLY A 60 5.29 24.88 -6.59
C GLY A 60 6.82 24.93 -6.63
N VAL A 61 7.50 24.44 -5.60
CA VAL A 61 8.97 24.39 -5.57
C VAL A 61 9.48 23.41 -6.63
N GLU A 62 10.54 23.79 -7.34
CA GLU A 62 11.19 22.94 -8.34
C GLU A 62 12.63 22.63 -7.99
N GLU A 63 12.95 21.34 -7.85
CA GLU A 63 14.28 20.89 -7.46
C GLU A 63 14.89 19.93 -8.47
N ALA A 64 16.23 19.92 -8.50
CA ALA A 64 17.01 19.05 -9.35
C ALA A 64 17.41 17.77 -8.60
N LEU A 65 16.92 16.61 -9.04
CA LEU A 65 17.12 15.34 -8.36
C LEU A 65 17.73 14.29 -9.29
N LYS A 66 18.69 13.50 -8.80
CA LYS A 66 19.32 12.42 -9.58
C LYS A 66 18.38 11.23 -9.70
N SER A 67 18.63 10.37 -10.70
CA SER A 67 17.85 9.13 -10.90
C SER A 67 17.80 8.26 -9.64
N GLY A 68 18.93 8.12 -8.92
CA GLY A 68 19.00 7.35 -7.68
C GLY A 68 18.27 7.99 -6.47
N ASP A 69 17.89 9.26 -6.56
CA ASP A 69 17.17 9.98 -5.50
C ASP A 69 15.64 9.87 -5.66
N LEU A 70 15.17 9.18 -6.71
CA LEU A 70 13.78 9.13 -7.11
C LEU A 70 13.33 7.69 -7.36
N THR A 71 12.06 7.43 -7.10
CA THR A 71 11.36 6.26 -7.62
C THR A 71 10.00 6.71 -8.16
N THR A 72 9.39 5.94 -9.07
CA THR A 72 8.02 6.26 -9.50
C THR A 72 7.06 6.04 -8.34
N LEU A 73 6.02 6.86 -8.24
CA LEU A 73 4.99 6.68 -7.21
C LEU A 73 4.36 5.29 -7.28
N ALA A 74 4.16 4.77 -8.48
CA ALA A 74 3.68 3.40 -8.69
C ALA A 74 4.63 2.36 -8.08
N LYS A 75 5.95 2.46 -8.33
CA LYS A 75 6.94 1.53 -7.78
C LYS A 75 7.11 1.69 -6.27
N PHE A 76 7.03 2.91 -5.75
CA PHE A 76 7.06 3.15 -4.31
C PHE A 76 5.89 2.44 -3.62
N LYS A 77 4.69 2.61 -4.17
CA LYS A 77 3.51 1.86 -3.74
C LYS A 77 3.76 0.35 -3.88
N GLU A 78 4.24 -0.15 -5.01
CA GLU A 78 4.48 -1.58 -5.23
C GLU A 78 5.56 -2.20 -4.32
N GLY A 79 6.63 -1.47 -3.99
CA GLY A 79 7.71 -1.92 -3.10
C GLY A 79 7.24 -2.08 -1.65
N ASP A 80 6.43 -1.14 -1.16
CA ASP A 80 5.74 -1.26 0.13
C ASP A 80 4.55 -2.25 0.06
N ILE A 81 3.95 -2.46 -1.12
CA ILE A 81 2.95 -3.52 -1.35
C ILE A 81 3.57 -4.92 -1.19
N GLY A 82 4.87 -5.09 -1.49
CA GLY A 82 5.58 -6.35 -1.23
C GLY A 82 5.71 -6.68 0.27
N GLU A 83 5.92 -5.66 1.12
CA GLU A 83 5.91 -5.79 2.58
C GLU A 83 4.50 -5.81 3.19
N SER A 84 3.46 -5.43 2.45
CA SER A 84 2.08 -5.45 2.93
C SER A 84 1.60 -6.86 3.27
N GLY A 85 2.03 -7.87 2.50
CA GLY A 85 1.83 -9.27 2.88
C GLY A 85 2.58 -9.65 4.15
N VAL A 86 3.66 -8.96 4.52
CA VAL A 86 4.42 -9.19 5.75
C VAL A 86 3.79 -8.44 6.93
N ILE A 87 3.28 -7.22 6.74
CA ILE A 87 2.60 -6.43 7.79
C ILE A 87 1.22 -7.02 8.12
N LEU A 88 0.43 -7.41 7.11
CA LEU A 88 -0.83 -8.15 7.30
C LEU A 88 -0.60 -9.57 7.86
N ARG A 89 0.55 -10.21 7.61
CA ARG A 89 0.92 -11.47 8.28
C ARG A 89 1.43 -11.27 9.70
N ARG A 90 1.96 -10.09 10.04
CA ARG A 90 2.43 -9.75 11.39
C ARG A 90 1.26 -9.43 12.33
N HIS A 91 0.17 -8.89 11.79
CA HIS A 91 -1.07 -8.69 12.54
C HIS A 91 -2.00 -9.87 12.27
N ASP A 92 -2.16 -10.75 13.25
CA ASP A 92 -3.20 -11.76 13.18
C ASP A 92 -4.58 -11.07 13.30
N LEU A 93 -5.18 -10.75 12.15
CA LEU A 93 -6.45 -10.04 12.10
C LEU A 93 -7.60 -10.86 12.72
N PHE A 94 -7.45 -12.19 12.86
CA PHE A 94 -8.42 -13.02 13.56
C PHE A 94 -8.49 -12.71 15.06
N GLU A 95 -7.41 -12.19 15.68
CA GLU A 95 -7.44 -11.70 17.07
C GLU A 95 -8.33 -10.45 17.23
N ASN A 96 -8.67 -9.77 16.12
CA ASN A 96 -9.49 -8.56 16.13
C ASN A 96 -10.97 -8.84 15.84
N VAL A 97 -11.39 -10.11 15.81
CA VAL A 97 -12.80 -10.50 15.72
C VAL A 97 -13.50 -10.10 17.03
N ILE A 98 -14.40 -9.11 16.92
CA ILE A 98 -15.11 -8.56 18.09
C ILE A 98 -16.46 -9.24 18.32
N PHE A 99 -16.97 -9.94 17.31
CA PHE A 99 -18.19 -10.71 17.41
C PHE A 99 -18.10 -11.96 16.53
N GLN A 100 -18.50 -13.10 17.08
CA GLN A 100 -18.59 -14.38 16.39
C GLN A 100 -19.87 -15.10 16.84
N CYS A 101 -20.62 -15.62 15.88
CA CYS A 101 -21.75 -16.50 16.12
C CYS A 101 -21.70 -17.72 15.19
N VAL A 102 -22.35 -18.79 15.62
CA VAL A 102 -22.68 -19.91 14.74
C VAL A 102 -23.99 -19.59 14.04
N ILE A 103 -24.04 -19.81 12.73
CA ILE A 103 -25.25 -19.69 11.91
C ILE A 103 -25.56 -21.05 11.25
N GLY A 104 -26.72 -21.16 10.60
CA GLY A 104 -27.09 -22.33 9.82
C GLY A 104 -27.81 -23.41 10.64
N SER A 105 -27.76 -24.65 10.15
CA SER A 105 -28.51 -25.78 10.74
C SER A 105 -28.17 -26.01 12.21
N GLN A 106 -26.90 -25.82 12.59
CA GLN A 106 -26.43 -25.90 13.98
C GLN A 106 -27.10 -24.87 14.89
N ALA A 107 -27.21 -23.62 14.43
CA ALA A 107 -27.84 -22.55 15.20
C ALA A 107 -29.36 -22.73 15.34
N TYR A 108 -29.99 -23.34 14.34
CA TYR A 108 -31.45 -23.50 14.27
C TYR A 108 -31.96 -24.84 14.79
N GLY A 109 -31.08 -25.73 15.26
CA GLY A 109 -31.47 -27.06 15.75
C GLY A 109 -31.94 -28.01 14.64
N LEU A 110 -31.48 -27.78 13.41
CA LEU A 110 -31.79 -28.59 12.23
C LEU A 110 -30.60 -29.47 11.78
N ALA A 111 -29.52 -29.50 12.58
CA ALA A 111 -28.31 -30.19 12.22
C ALA A 111 -28.47 -31.72 12.23
N ASP A 112 -27.77 -32.38 11.31
CA ASP A 112 -27.58 -33.82 11.21
C ASP A 112 -26.08 -34.18 11.25
N SER A 113 -25.72 -35.43 10.94
CA SER A 113 -24.33 -35.90 10.99
C SER A 113 -23.41 -35.29 9.94
N GLU A 114 -23.98 -34.75 8.86
CA GLU A 114 -23.21 -34.16 7.75
C GLU A 114 -23.18 -32.63 7.82
N SER A 115 -23.84 -32.04 8.82
CA SER A 115 -23.92 -30.60 9.00
C SER A 115 -22.60 -30.00 9.47
N ASP A 116 -22.11 -29.00 8.73
CA ASP A 116 -20.95 -28.19 9.08
C ASP A 116 -21.28 -27.15 10.17
N VAL A 117 -20.27 -26.35 10.57
CA VAL A 117 -20.40 -25.33 11.60
C VAL A 117 -19.96 -23.98 11.03
N ASP A 118 -20.92 -23.26 10.46
CA ASP A 118 -20.69 -21.92 9.92
C ASP A 118 -20.48 -20.90 11.03
N ARG A 119 -19.28 -20.33 11.12
CA ARG A 119 -18.96 -19.21 12.00
C ARG A 119 -18.98 -17.91 11.21
N ARG A 120 -19.75 -16.94 11.68
CA ARG A 120 -19.90 -15.62 11.06
C ARG A 120 -19.76 -14.52 12.09
N GLY A 121 -19.40 -13.32 11.67
CA GLY A 121 -19.32 -12.20 12.59
C GLY A 121 -18.66 -10.97 12.00
N CYS A 122 -18.11 -10.12 12.85
CA CYS A 122 -17.40 -8.93 12.41
C CYS A 122 -16.09 -8.74 13.18
N TYR A 123 -15.15 -8.07 12.52
CA TYR A 123 -13.85 -7.76 13.10
C TYR A 123 -13.61 -6.25 13.05
N LEU A 124 -12.87 -5.75 14.04
CA LEU A 124 -12.51 -4.33 14.10
C LEU A 124 -11.00 -4.19 13.92
N PRO A 125 -10.52 -3.88 12.71
CA PRO A 125 -9.09 -3.73 12.48
C PRO A 125 -8.50 -2.58 13.32
N PRO A 126 -7.21 -2.66 13.67
CA PRO A 126 -6.49 -1.52 14.23
C PRO A 126 -6.62 -0.28 13.34
N ALA A 127 -6.90 0.89 13.95
CA ALA A 127 -7.14 2.13 13.23
C ALA A 127 -5.98 2.54 12.31
N GLU A 128 -4.74 2.31 12.76
CA GLU A 128 -3.53 2.58 11.98
C GLU A 128 -3.47 1.78 10.67
N LEU A 129 -3.95 0.53 10.67
CA LEU A 129 -4.03 -0.31 9.47
C LEU A 129 -5.23 0.10 8.61
N HIS A 130 -6.40 0.31 9.22
CA HIS A 130 -7.63 0.65 8.50
C HIS A 130 -7.53 1.99 7.75
N TRP A 131 -6.86 2.99 8.32
CA TRP A 131 -6.63 4.30 7.69
C TRP A 131 -5.31 4.40 6.92
N SER A 132 -4.55 3.32 6.86
CA SER A 132 -3.35 3.28 6.02
C SER A 132 -3.74 3.30 4.53
N LEU A 133 -2.76 3.64 3.68
CA LEU A 133 -2.92 3.51 2.22
C LEU A 133 -3.11 2.05 1.77
N TYR A 134 -2.86 1.07 2.66
CA TYR A 134 -2.98 -0.37 2.41
C TYR A 134 -4.37 -0.90 2.75
N GLY A 135 -5.05 -0.26 3.71
CA GLY A 135 -6.32 -0.72 4.27
C GLY A 135 -6.21 -2.09 4.94
N VAL A 136 -7.34 -2.77 5.05
CA VAL A 136 -7.46 -4.16 5.54
C VAL A 136 -8.39 -4.95 4.62
N PRO A 137 -8.36 -6.28 4.66
CA PRO A 137 -9.31 -7.10 3.89
C PRO A 137 -10.76 -6.71 4.19
N GLU A 138 -11.63 -6.65 3.19
CA GLU A 138 -13.06 -6.44 3.45
C GLU A 138 -13.68 -7.63 4.21
N GLN A 139 -13.07 -8.81 4.08
CA GLN A 139 -13.51 -10.03 4.74
C GLN A 139 -12.31 -10.90 5.13
N LEU A 140 -12.36 -11.45 6.34
CA LEU A 140 -11.48 -12.54 6.77
C LEU A 140 -12.20 -13.87 6.50
N GLU A 141 -11.52 -14.82 5.87
CA GLU A 141 -12.08 -16.14 5.57
C GLU A 141 -11.11 -17.25 6.03
N CYS A 142 -11.64 -18.27 6.69
CA CYS A 142 -10.91 -19.51 6.96
C CYS A 142 -11.77 -20.71 6.58
N HIS A 143 -11.38 -21.41 5.51
CA HIS A 143 -12.11 -22.58 5.03
C HIS A 143 -11.99 -23.80 5.96
N GLU A 144 -10.87 -23.97 6.66
CA GLU A 144 -10.68 -25.13 7.54
C GLU A 144 -11.67 -25.11 8.72
N THR A 145 -11.92 -23.91 9.27
CA THR A 145 -12.80 -23.68 10.42
C THR A 145 -14.19 -23.15 10.03
N GLN A 146 -14.48 -22.99 8.74
CA GLN A 146 -15.72 -22.45 8.17
C GLN A 146 -16.08 -21.05 8.71
N GLU A 147 -15.12 -20.15 8.70
CA GLU A 147 -15.21 -18.79 9.27
C GLU A 147 -15.32 -17.70 8.21
N SER A 148 -16.17 -16.69 8.45
CA SER A 148 -16.19 -15.46 7.67
C SER A 148 -16.53 -14.25 8.54
N TYR A 149 -15.67 -13.23 8.51
CA TYR A 149 -15.81 -12.01 9.31
C TYR A 149 -15.68 -10.76 8.44
N TRP A 150 -16.59 -9.78 8.62
CA TRP A 150 -16.60 -8.51 7.90
C TRP A 150 -16.16 -7.33 8.76
#